data_AF-A0A952HD06-F1
#
_entry.id   AF-A0A952HD06-F1
#
_cell.length_a   1.000
_cell.length_b   1.000
_cell.length_c   1.000
_cell.angle_alpha   90.00
_cell.angle_beta   90.00
_cell.angle_gamma   90.00
#
_symmetry.space_group_name_H-M   'P 1'
#
loop_
_entity.id
_entity.type
_entity.pdbx_description
1 polymer ?
#
loop_
_entity_poly.entity_id
_entity_poly.type
_entity_poly.pdbx_seq_one_letter_code
_entity_poly.pdbx_strand_id
1 'polypeptide(L)'
;MTGAERSHDLQRSHDPDRFSTLSRTRTTDEHEGTTLTMTQPLLPLQPLLHDSVVVLTAPSQAWSAPDGRIDGHGIHGFYHSDVRVLGRALLSVGGAVPEHIATAGPDAATAVFTALARGLDDATADPRVRVDQTRTVNAGSLAERIVLRNALGTAIRTTVEVELRADFTPMQMIKAGLAGPEHPVIATSTSAREAVLRSGPVSARVTAEGADVEVTEETVFLRWEIEVPAHDELALTWRVEVFDPTAVVAGAAPSENWSAFRATTGDSRLASWLGRAVGDLQALRMSTVEHPDEVFLAAGAPWFFTLFG
;
A
#
# COMPACT_ATOMS: atom_id res chain seq x y z
N MET A 1 14.72 -59.34 -46.72
CA MET A 1 14.02 -58.68 -47.84
C MET A 1 12.92 -57.83 -47.25
N THR A 2 12.99 -56.50 -47.48
CA THR A 2 11.89 -55.49 -47.49
C THR A 2 11.00 -55.38 -46.24
N GLY A 3 10.72 -54.23 -45.63
CA GLY A 3 10.85 -52.82 -46.01
C GLY A 3 10.18 -51.96 -44.90
N ALA A 4 10.43 -50.66 -44.94
CA ALA A 4 10.11 -49.63 -43.94
C ALA A 4 8.61 -49.32 -43.77
N GLU A 5 8.21 -48.73 -42.64
CA GLU A 5 7.78 -47.32 -42.56
C GLU A 5 7.43 -46.87 -41.13
N ARG A 6 7.62 -45.57 -40.91
CA ARG A 6 7.49 -44.83 -39.64
C ARG A 6 6.03 -44.48 -39.34
N SER A 7 5.67 -44.36 -38.06
CA SER A 7 5.06 -43.14 -37.50
C SER A 7 4.89 -43.27 -35.99
N HIS A 8 5.56 -42.38 -35.26
CA HIS A 8 5.39 -42.11 -33.84
C HIS A 8 4.26 -41.09 -33.68
N ASP A 9 3.27 -41.38 -32.84
CA ASP A 9 2.28 -40.40 -32.40
C ASP A 9 2.53 -40.07 -30.91
N LEU A 10 2.86 -38.81 -30.66
CA LEU A 10 3.24 -38.25 -29.36
C LEU A 10 2.02 -37.55 -28.75
N GLN A 11 1.66 -37.98 -27.53
CA GLN A 11 0.66 -37.34 -26.68
C GLN A 11 1.03 -35.86 -26.41
N ARG A 12 0.07 -34.97 -26.66
CA ARG A 12 0.17 -33.53 -26.42
C ARG A 12 0.04 -33.22 -24.93
N SER A 13 1.04 -32.53 -24.38
CA SER A 13 0.93 -31.72 -23.17
C SER A 13 0.29 -30.37 -23.49
N HIS A 14 -0.48 -29.84 -22.54
CA HIS A 14 -1.14 -28.54 -22.60
C HIS A 14 -0.25 -27.53 -21.87
N ASP A 15 0.21 -26.50 -22.58
CA ASP A 15 1.03 -25.42 -22.04
C ASP A 15 0.35 -24.07 -22.36
N PRO A 16 -0.09 -23.28 -21.36
CA PRO A 16 -0.86 -22.06 -21.57
C PRO A 16 0.03 -20.82 -21.50
N ASP A 17 1.03 -20.72 -22.39
CA ASP A 17 1.80 -19.47 -22.57
C ASP A 17 1.98 -19.17 -24.06
N ARG A 18 0.97 -18.52 -24.65
CA ARG A 18 1.10 -17.83 -25.95
C ARG A 18 0.28 -16.55 -25.97
N PHE A 19 0.86 -15.45 -25.51
CA PHE A 19 0.46 -14.13 -25.96
C PHE A 19 0.91 -13.95 -27.42
N SER A 20 -0.06 -13.97 -28.33
CA SER A 20 0.14 -13.73 -29.77
C SER A 20 0.22 -12.23 -30.03
N THR A 21 1.39 -11.75 -30.45
CA THR A 21 1.58 -10.42 -31.05
C THR A 21 1.03 -10.46 -32.48
N LEU A 22 -0.14 -9.85 -32.70
CA LEU A 22 -0.71 -9.65 -34.03
C LEU A 22 -0.07 -8.42 -34.70
N SER A 23 1.03 -8.63 -35.40
CA SER A 23 1.58 -7.63 -36.33
C SER A 23 0.84 -7.72 -37.68
N ARG A 24 0.08 -6.66 -38.03
CA ARG A 24 -0.50 -6.50 -39.36
C ARG A 24 0.58 -6.06 -40.34
N THR A 25 1.10 -6.99 -41.15
CA THR A 25 2.03 -6.68 -42.25
C THR A 25 1.24 -6.34 -43.50
N ARG A 26 1.36 -5.10 -44.00
CA ARG A 26 0.95 -4.73 -45.35
C ARG A 26 2.18 -4.79 -46.24
N THR A 27 2.20 -5.72 -47.19
CA THR A 27 3.31 -5.94 -48.11
C THR A 27 3.31 -4.88 -49.21
N THR A 28 4.40 -4.13 -49.34
CA THR A 28 4.82 -3.44 -50.57
C THR A 28 6.34 -3.48 -50.67
N ASP A 29 6.80 -3.55 -51.93
CA ASP A 29 8.10 -3.94 -52.47
C ASP A 29 9.40 -3.43 -51.82
N GLU A 30 10.42 -4.22 -52.13
CA GLU A 30 11.87 -4.11 -51.89
C GLU A 30 12.43 -2.68 -51.89
N HIS A 31 13.15 -2.34 -50.81
CA HIS A 31 14.42 -1.60 -50.84
C HIS A 31 15.23 -1.99 -49.60
N GLU A 32 16.50 -2.34 -49.83
CA GLU A 32 17.50 -2.64 -48.81
C GLU A 32 17.68 -1.42 -47.89
N GLY A 33 17.07 -1.47 -46.72
CA GLY A 33 17.16 -0.45 -45.70
C GLY A 33 17.15 -1.13 -44.34
N THR A 34 18.19 -0.90 -43.54
CA THR A 34 18.25 -1.30 -42.14
C THR A 34 16.96 -0.87 -41.44
N THR A 35 16.07 -1.82 -41.13
CA THR A 35 14.87 -1.57 -40.35
C THR A 35 15.30 -1.25 -38.92
N LEU A 36 15.57 0.03 -38.65
CA LEU A 36 15.60 0.55 -37.30
C LEU A 36 14.17 0.46 -36.77
N THR A 37 13.88 -0.61 -36.02
CA THR A 37 12.68 -0.67 -35.19
C THR A 37 12.80 0.46 -34.17
N MET A 38 12.25 1.62 -34.52
CA MET A 38 12.02 2.71 -33.59
C MET A 38 10.92 2.23 -32.65
N THR A 39 11.31 1.56 -31.55
CA THR A 39 10.43 1.38 -30.40
C THR A 39 10.14 2.78 -29.89
N GLN A 40 8.98 3.33 -30.25
CA GLN A 40 8.51 4.57 -29.64
C GLN A 40 8.48 4.35 -28.12
N PRO A 41 9.16 5.19 -27.32
CA PRO A 41 9.02 5.10 -25.88
C PRO A 41 7.54 5.31 -25.56
N LEU A 42 6.93 4.34 -24.88
CA LEU A 42 5.58 4.47 -24.38
C LEU A 42 5.54 5.70 -23.47
N LEU A 43 4.74 6.70 -23.84
CA LEU A 43 4.55 7.87 -23.01
C LEU A 43 3.98 7.41 -21.66
N PRO A 44 4.51 7.92 -20.54
CA PRO A 44 4.00 7.58 -19.22
C PRO A 44 2.54 8.05 -19.11
N LEU A 45 1.70 7.22 -18.48
CA LEU A 45 0.26 7.44 -18.35
C LEU A 45 -0.09 7.68 -16.88
N GLN A 46 -1.10 8.51 -16.65
CA GLN A 46 -1.66 8.68 -15.31
C GLN A 46 -2.13 7.32 -14.75
N PRO A 47 -1.73 6.95 -13.52
CA PRO A 47 -2.16 5.71 -12.92
C PRO A 47 -3.68 5.61 -12.77
N LEU A 48 -4.24 4.44 -13.06
CA LEU A 48 -5.62 4.13 -12.71
C LEU A 48 -5.74 3.86 -11.21
N LEU A 49 -6.88 4.26 -10.63
CA LEU A 49 -7.14 4.18 -9.18
C LEU A 49 -8.23 3.17 -8.80
N HIS A 50 -8.93 2.61 -9.81
CA HIS A 50 -10.18 1.85 -9.65
C HIS A 50 -10.09 0.66 -8.68
N ASP A 51 -8.94 0.01 -8.60
CA ASP A 51 -8.73 -1.18 -7.79
C ASP A 51 -7.90 -0.89 -6.51
N SER A 52 -7.62 0.38 -6.21
CA SER A 52 -6.84 0.74 -5.03
C SER A 52 -7.72 0.91 -3.79
N VAL A 53 -7.20 0.49 -2.65
CA VAL A 53 -7.77 0.79 -1.33
C VAL A 53 -7.13 2.08 -0.83
N VAL A 54 -7.96 3.01 -0.38
CA VAL A 54 -7.53 4.28 0.22
C VAL A 54 -7.94 4.34 1.68
N VAL A 55 -7.02 4.81 2.52
CA VAL A 55 -7.31 5.32 3.86
C VAL A 55 -6.65 6.69 4.00
N LEU A 56 -7.34 7.63 4.65
CA LEU A 56 -6.88 9.00 4.74
C LEU A 56 -7.34 9.67 6.04
N THR A 57 -6.50 10.60 6.49
CA THR A 57 -6.84 11.71 7.36
C THR A 57 -6.01 12.87 6.85
N ALA A 58 -6.66 13.83 6.20
CA ALA A 58 -6.00 14.91 5.49
C ALA A 58 -5.04 15.69 6.41
N PRO A 59 -3.86 16.10 5.91
CA PRO A 59 -3.35 16.00 4.53
C PRO A 59 -2.63 14.68 4.22
N SER A 60 -2.86 13.62 5.00
CA SER A 60 -2.22 12.32 4.80
C SER A 60 -3.17 11.29 4.20
N GLN A 61 -2.63 10.47 3.31
CA GLN A 61 -3.36 9.39 2.64
C GLN A 61 -2.43 8.20 2.37
N ALA A 62 -2.96 6.99 2.44
CA ALA A 62 -2.26 5.79 2.03
C ALA A 62 -3.09 5.02 1.01
N TRP A 63 -2.43 4.63 -0.08
CA TRP A 63 -2.99 3.90 -1.20
C TRP A 63 -2.29 2.56 -1.32
N SER A 64 -3.07 1.48 -1.44
CA SER A 64 -2.55 0.13 -1.57
C SER A 64 -3.35 -0.70 -2.56
N ALA A 65 -2.81 -1.85 -2.93
CA ALA A 65 -3.57 -2.90 -3.59
C ALA A 65 -4.75 -3.39 -2.71
N PRO A 66 -5.73 -4.13 -3.28
CA PRO A 66 -6.85 -4.71 -2.52
C PRO A 66 -6.41 -5.58 -1.34
N ASP A 67 -5.26 -6.23 -1.47
CA ASP A 67 -4.66 -7.10 -0.46
C ASP A 67 -3.89 -6.35 0.63
N GLY A 68 -3.83 -5.02 0.54
CA GLY A 68 -3.14 -4.15 1.50
C GLY A 68 -1.69 -3.86 1.17
N ARG A 69 -1.07 -4.50 0.16
CA ARG A 69 0.33 -4.23 -0.20
C ARG A 69 0.49 -2.82 -0.76
N ILE A 70 1.47 -2.11 -0.22
CA ILE A 70 2.01 -0.89 -0.84
C ILE A 70 3.26 -1.34 -1.61
N ASP A 71 3.18 -1.40 -2.93
CA ASP A 71 4.24 -1.96 -3.79
C ASP A 71 4.85 -0.93 -4.76
N GLY A 72 4.38 0.31 -4.70
CA GLY A 72 4.85 1.42 -5.53
C GLY A 72 4.24 1.46 -6.92
N HIS A 73 3.37 0.49 -7.26
CA HIS A 73 2.69 0.46 -8.54
C HIS A 73 1.67 1.60 -8.65
N GLY A 74 1.82 2.43 -9.68
CA GLY A 74 0.95 3.58 -9.88
C GLY A 74 0.96 4.51 -8.68
N ILE A 75 -0.18 4.65 -8.01
CA ILE A 75 -0.34 5.51 -6.84
C ILE A 75 0.01 4.84 -5.52
N HIS A 76 0.29 3.53 -5.49
CA HIS A 76 0.50 2.86 -4.21
C HIS A 76 1.63 3.53 -3.42
N GLY A 77 1.33 3.91 -2.19
CA GLY A 77 2.22 4.69 -1.35
C GLY A 77 1.54 5.29 -0.13
N PHE A 78 2.35 5.74 0.82
CA PHE A 78 1.93 6.64 1.89
C PHE A 78 2.36 8.06 1.56
N TYR A 79 1.43 8.99 1.68
CA TYR A 79 1.58 10.39 1.31
C TYR A 79 1.31 11.29 2.50
N HIS A 80 2.04 12.40 2.52
CA HIS A 80 1.75 13.54 3.36
C HIS A 80 1.99 14.80 2.52
N SER A 81 1.02 15.72 2.55
CA SER A 81 1.00 16.83 1.59
C SER A 81 1.06 16.27 0.16
N ASP A 82 1.92 16.83 -0.70
CA ASP A 82 2.07 16.41 -2.10
C ASP A 82 3.28 15.48 -2.33
N VAL A 83 3.73 14.73 -1.33
CA VAL A 83 4.91 13.85 -1.43
C VAL A 83 4.56 12.41 -1.02
N ARG A 84 4.95 11.44 -1.86
CA ARG A 84 4.89 10.00 -1.50
C ARG A 84 6.07 9.66 -0.60
N VAL A 85 5.89 9.70 0.72
CA VAL A 85 6.95 9.42 1.70
C VAL A 85 7.44 7.97 1.61
N LEU A 86 6.51 7.01 1.54
CA LEU A 86 6.83 5.59 1.36
C LEU A 86 6.24 5.11 0.03
N GLY A 87 7.08 4.51 -0.81
CA GLY A 87 6.66 3.84 -2.04
C GLY A 87 6.39 2.35 -1.81
N ARG A 88 6.88 1.78 -0.70
CA ARG A 88 6.69 0.36 -0.38
C ARG A 88 6.43 0.14 1.11
N ALA A 89 5.50 -0.77 1.41
CA ALA A 89 5.28 -1.40 2.70
C ALA A 89 4.73 -2.82 2.47
N LEU A 90 5.59 -3.83 2.64
CA LEU A 90 5.28 -5.24 2.37
C LEU A 90 5.44 -6.07 3.64
N LEU A 91 4.45 -6.90 3.94
CA LEU A 91 4.42 -7.81 5.09
C LEU A 91 4.76 -9.23 4.64
N SER A 92 5.66 -9.89 5.37
CA SER A 92 5.86 -11.34 5.32
C SER A 92 5.81 -11.96 6.71
N VAL A 93 5.37 -13.22 6.75
CA VAL A 93 5.25 -14.03 7.98
C VAL A 93 5.85 -15.40 7.67
N GLY A 94 6.86 -15.82 8.43
CA GLY A 94 7.63 -17.04 8.16
C GLY A 94 8.32 -17.05 6.79
N GLY A 95 8.72 -15.87 6.30
CA GLY A 95 9.37 -15.72 4.99
C GLY A 95 8.44 -15.78 3.77
N ALA A 96 7.12 -15.85 3.97
CA ALA A 96 6.13 -15.85 2.90
C ALA A 96 5.13 -14.70 3.05
N VAL A 97 4.57 -14.23 1.94
CA VAL A 97 3.46 -13.27 1.96
C VAL A 97 2.19 -13.99 2.42
N PRO A 98 1.46 -13.52 3.44
CA PRO A 98 0.19 -14.10 3.84
C PRO A 98 -0.85 -14.09 2.71
N GLU A 99 -1.64 -15.16 2.58
CA GLU A 99 -2.68 -15.28 1.56
C GLU A 99 -3.91 -14.44 1.93
N HIS A 100 -4.15 -13.36 1.21
CA HIS A 100 -5.28 -12.45 1.44
C HIS A 100 -6.64 -13.13 1.25
N ILE A 101 -7.59 -12.84 2.15
CA ILE A 101 -8.97 -13.37 2.07
C ILE A 101 -10.05 -12.31 2.23
N ALA A 102 -9.76 -11.16 2.86
CA ALA A 102 -10.75 -10.11 3.07
C ALA A 102 -10.13 -8.74 3.30
N THR A 103 -10.83 -7.70 2.87
CA THR A 103 -10.53 -6.30 3.18
C THR A 103 -11.76 -5.61 3.73
N ALA A 104 -11.62 -4.91 4.85
CA ALA A 104 -12.69 -4.13 5.46
C ALA A 104 -12.22 -2.70 5.72
N GLY A 105 -13.05 -1.71 5.36
CA GLY A 105 -12.86 -0.30 5.69
C GLY A 105 -13.88 0.14 6.75
N PRO A 106 -13.56 0.01 8.06
CA PRO A 106 -14.45 0.44 9.14
C PRO A 106 -14.76 1.95 9.10
N ASP A 107 -13.79 2.76 8.68
CA ASP A 107 -13.91 4.21 8.53
C ASP A 107 -12.93 4.72 7.46
N ALA A 108 -12.90 6.03 7.22
CA ALA A 108 -12.04 6.66 6.22
C ALA A 108 -10.54 6.57 6.55
N ALA A 109 -10.18 6.49 7.82
CA ALA A 109 -8.81 6.53 8.30
C ALA A 109 -8.20 5.13 8.47
N THR A 110 -9.04 4.08 8.47
CA THR A 110 -8.66 2.73 8.87
C THR A 110 -9.10 1.68 7.86
N ALA A 111 -8.19 0.74 7.55
CA ALA A 111 -8.48 -0.47 6.80
C ALA A 111 -7.93 -1.70 7.53
N VAL A 112 -8.62 -2.83 7.40
CA VAL A 112 -8.22 -4.13 7.94
C VAL A 112 -8.08 -5.10 6.78
N PHE A 113 -6.88 -5.64 6.62
CA PHE A 113 -6.56 -6.69 5.66
C PHE A 113 -6.40 -8.01 6.41
N THR A 114 -7.27 -8.97 6.12
CA THR A 114 -7.23 -10.31 6.72
C THR A 114 -6.64 -11.29 5.73
N ALA A 115 -5.66 -12.06 6.21
CA ALA A 115 -4.92 -13.04 5.44
C ALA A 115 -4.64 -14.31 6.26
N LEU A 116 -4.16 -15.35 5.59
CA LEU A 116 -3.82 -16.65 6.17
C LEU A 116 -2.33 -16.93 6.01
N ALA A 117 -1.65 -17.33 7.08
CA ALA A 117 -0.25 -17.72 7.07
C ALA A 117 -0.11 -19.25 6.93
N ARG A 118 -0.57 -19.80 5.80
CA ARG A 118 -0.71 -21.25 5.60
C ARG A 118 0.61 -22.03 5.66
N GLY A 119 1.75 -21.36 5.45
CA GLY A 119 3.06 -21.96 5.65
C GLY A 119 3.41 -22.29 7.11
N LEU A 120 2.66 -21.74 8.07
CA LEU A 120 2.81 -22.00 9.51
C LEU A 120 1.75 -22.95 10.06
N ASP A 121 0.84 -23.44 9.21
CA ASP A 121 -0.25 -24.30 9.61
C ASP A 121 0.18 -25.77 9.77
N ASP A 122 -0.73 -26.60 10.28
CA ASP A 122 -0.54 -28.04 10.26
C ASP A 122 -1.04 -28.68 8.95
N ALA A 123 -0.95 -30.01 8.85
CA ALA A 123 -1.34 -30.74 7.65
C ALA A 123 -2.87 -30.86 7.44
N THR A 124 -3.69 -30.18 8.24
CA THR A 124 -5.15 -30.22 8.09
C THR A 124 -5.62 -29.36 6.92
N ALA A 125 -6.85 -29.59 6.45
CA ALA A 125 -7.38 -28.91 5.28
C ALA A 125 -7.77 -27.44 5.55
N ASP A 126 -8.18 -27.14 6.79
CA ASP A 126 -8.69 -25.83 7.17
C ASP A 126 -7.57 -24.97 7.75
N PRO A 127 -7.34 -23.75 7.23
CA PRO A 127 -6.31 -22.86 7.73
C PRO A 127 -6.70 -22.28 9.10
N ARG A 128 -5.78 -22.35 10.05
CA ARG A 128 -5.94 -21.98 11.48
C ARG A 128 -4.98 -20.89 11.94
N VAL A 129 -4.04 -20.48 11.10
CA VAL A 129 -3.14 -19.34 11.37
C VAL A 129 -3.59 -18.11 10.58
N ARG A 130 -4.15 -17.13 11.28
CA ARG A 130 -4.71 -15.90 10.69
C ARG A 130 -3.85 -14.69 10.99
N VAL A 131 -3.72 -13.80 10.01
CA VAL A 131 -3.08 -12.49 10.14
C VAL A 131 -4.14 -11.41 9.90
N ASP A 132 -4.29 -10.49 10.84
CA ASP A 132 -5.07 -9.27 10.66
C ASP A 132 -4.13 -8.06 10.68
N GLN A 133 -3.97 -7.38 9.54
CA GLN A 133 -3.21 -6.14 9.41
C GLN A 133 -4.17 -4.96 9.41
N THR A 134 -4.17 -4.17 10.48
CA THR A 134 -4.93 -2.92 10.56
C THR A 134 -4.02 -1.76 10.24
N ARG A 135 -4.34 -1.00 9.18
CA ARG A 135 -3.64 0.23 8.80
C ARG A 135 -4.49 1.42 9.21
N THR A 136 -3.88 2.38 9.90
CA THR A 136 -4.52 3.64 10.32
C THR A 136 -3.69 4.83 9.86
N VAL A 137 -4.33 5.81 9.24
CA VAL A 137 -3.73 7.08 8.83
C VAL A 137 -4.28 8.20 9.67
N ASN A 138 -3.39 8.96 10.32
CA ASN A 138 -3.69 10.24 10.93
C ASN A 138 -2.97 11.35 10.16
N ALA A 139 -3.32 12.61 10.40
CA ALA A 139 -2.57 13.73 9.84
C ALA A 139 -1.08 13.60 10.21
N GLY A 140 -0.21 13.46 9.20
CA GLY A 140 1.24 13.33 9.37
C GLY A 140 1.74 11.94 9.78
N SER A 141 0.89 10.91 9.86
CA SER A 141 1.38 9.57 10.23
C SER A 141 0.57 8.42 9.63
N LEU A 142 1.27 7.30 9.45
CA LEU A 142 0.66 6.00 9.18
C LEU A 142 1.18 5.02 10.23
N ALA A 143 0.28 4.21 10.78
CA ALA A 143 0.62 3.12 11.67
C ALA A 143 -0.05 1.83 11.19
N GLU A 144 0.62 0.72 11.44
CA GLU A 144 0.00 -0.59 11.28
C GLU A 144 0.11 -1.41 12.55
N ARG A 145 -0.96 -2.14 12.82
CA ARG A 145 -1.04 -3.17 13.83
C ARG A 145 -1.26 -4.51 13.15
N ILE A 146 -0.34 -5.44 13.36
CA ILE A 146 -0.37 -6.80 12.79
C ILE A 146 -0.69 -7.76 13.93
N VAL A 147 -1.80 -8.49 13.83
CA VAL A 147 -2.20 -9.50 14.80
C VAL A 147 -2.08 -10.88 14.18
N LEU A 148 -1.19 -11.71 14.71
CA LEU A 148 -1.04 -13.12 14.34
C LEU A 148 -1.83 -13.96 15.36
N ARG A 149 -2.83 -14.70 14.89
CA ARG A 149 -3.68 -15.58 15.71
C ARG A 149 -3.32 -17.03 15.43
N ASN A 150 -2.99 -17.77 16.49
CA ASN A 150 -2.64 -19.17 16.44
C ASN A 150 -3.81 -20.00 16.98
N ALA A 151 -4.61 -20.62 16.11
CA ALA A 151 -5.63 -21.57 16.55
C ALA A 151 -5.14 -23.03 16.62
N LEU A 152 -3.84 -23.29 16.43
CA LEU A 152 -3.23 -24.61 16.57
C LEU A 152 -3.13 -25.01 18.06
N GLY A 153 -3.02 -26.31 18.31
CA GLY A 153 -2.76 -26.87 19.64
C GLY A 153 -1.29 -26.79 20.09
N THR A 154 -0.42 -26.16 19.30
CA THR A 154 1.02 -26.02 19.56
C THR A 154 1.47 -24.57 19.36
N ALA A 155 2.52 -24.16 20.06
CA ALA A 155 3.11 -22.84 19.87
C ALA A 155 3.72 -22.70 18.48
N ILE A 156 3.61 -21.51 17.89
CA ILE A 156 4.25 -21.13 16.63
C ILE A 156 5.47 -20.27 16.97
N ARG A 157 6.65 -20.67 16.49
CA ARG A 157 7.86 -19.84 16.49
C ARG A 157 8.20 -19.44 15.07
N THR A 158 8.25 -18.14 14.80
CA THR A 158 8.42 -17.63 13.44
C THR A 158 8.92 -16.21 13.45
N THR A 159 9.16 -15.68 12.25
CA THR A 159 9.47 -14.27 12.01
C THR A 159 8.31 -13.54 11.38
N VAL A 160 8.14 -12.29 11.78
CA VAL A 160 7.31 -11.32 11.05
C VAL A 160 8.25 -10.24 10.54
N GLU A 161 8.14 -9.89 9.27
CA GLU A 161 8.99 -8.88 8.65
C GLU A 161 8.14 -7.86 7.89
N VAL A 162 8.51 -6.59 8.01
CA VAL A 162 7.96 -5.50 7.22
C VAL A 162 9.08 -4.80 6.48
N GLU A 163 9.00 -4.80 5.14
CA GLU A 163 9.89 -4.06 4.25
C GLU A 163 9.27 -2.72 3.88
N LEU A 164 9.93 -1.62 4.26
CA LEU A 164 9.53 -0.26 3.93
C LEU A 164 10.55 0.36 2.98
N ARG A 165 10.11 1.01 1.90
CA ARG A 165 11.02 1.76 1.00
C ARG A 165 10.64 3.22 0.97
N ALA A 166 11.60 4.07 1.32
CA ALA A 166 11.51 5.51 1.15
C ALA A 166 11.39 5.86 -0.35
N ASP A 167 10.60 6.88 -0.67
CA ASP A 167 10.33 7.24 -2.07
C ASP A 167 10.50 8.74 -2.33
N PHE A 168 9.78 9.59 -1.59
CA PHE A 168 9.78 11.05 -1.71
C PHE A 168 9.50 11.60 -3.12
N THR A 169 8.85 10.84 -4.00
CA THR A 169 8.43 11.33 -5.31
C THR A 169 7.28 12.34 -5.14
N PRO A 170 7.34 13.52 -5.80
CA PRO A 170 6.23 14.47 -5.81
C PRO A 170 4.96 13.89 -6.47
N MET A 171 3.79 14.23 -5.94
CA MET A 171 2.48 13.77 -6.41
C MET A 171 2.27 14.06 -7.91
N GLN A 172 2.72 15.22 -8.40
CA GLN A 172 2.57 15.60 -9.81
C GLN A 172 3.35 14.67 -10.75
N MET A 173 4.51 14.15 -10.31
CA MET A 173 5.29 13.17 -11.07
C MET A 173 4.54 11.84 -11.13
N ILE A 174 4.02 11.37 -10.00
CA ILE A 174 3.24 10.12 -9.91
C ILE A 174 1.98 10.22 -10.78
N LYS A 175 1.29 11.36 -10.72
CA LYS A 175 0.13 11.68 -11.56
C LYS A 175 0.47 11.64 -13.05
N ALA A 176 1.69 12.03 -13.43
CA ALA A 176 2.17 11.94 -14.81
C ALA A 176 2.65 10.52 -15.20
N GLY A 177 2.57 9.54 -14.30
CA GLY A 177 3.08 8.18 -14.52
C GLY A 177 4.61 8.08 -14.40
N LEU A 178 5.24 9.07 -13.77
CA LEU A 178 6.68 9.14 -13.54
C LEU A 178 7.01 8.82 -12.08
N ALA A 179 8.28 8.52 -11.82
CA ALA A 179 8.82 8.30 -10.49
C ALA A 179 10.18 9.00 -10.34
N GLY A 180 10.54 9.32 -9.11
CA GLY A 180 11.83 9.92 -8.80
C GLY A 180 11.70 11.07 -7.80
N PRO A 181 12.42 11.03 -6.67
CA PRO A 181 12.49 12.15 -5.76
C PRO A 181 13.26 13.32 -6.38
N GLU A 182 12.92 14.54 -5.98
CA GLU A 182 13.65 15.75 -6.40
C GLU A 182 15.02 15.87 -5.73
N HIS A 183 15.17 15.28 -4.54
CA HIS A 183 16.40 15.28 -3.76
C HIS A 183 16.83 13.84 -3.46
N PRO A 184 18.13 13.57 -3.23
CA PRO A 184 18.59 12.27 -2.79
C PRO A 184 17.84 11.79 -1.55
N VAL A 185 17.47 10.52 -1.54
CA VAL A 185 16.81 9.88 -0.40
C VAL A 185 17.88 9.26 0.49
N ILE A 186 17.79 9.53 1.78
CA ILE A 186 18.70 9.01 2.79
C ILE A 186 17.85 8.31 3.84
N ALA A 187 18.13 7.03 4.07
CA ALA A 187 17.61 6.29 5.21
C ALA A 187 18.77 5.96 6.16
N THR A 188 18.56 6.19 7.46
CA THR A 188 19.54 5.84 8.50
C THR A 188 18.85 5.24 9.71
N SER A 189 19.40 4.15 10.25
CA SER A 189 19.03 3.68 11.58
C SER A 189 19.55 4.68 12.63
N THR A 190 18.67 5.13 13.53
CA THR A 190 19.03 6.00 14.67
C THR A 190 19.21 5.20 15.96
N SER A 191 18.57 4.03 16.05
CA SER A 191 18.71 3.06 17.13
C SER A 191 18.32 1.68 16.64
N ALA A 192 18.44 0.66 17.50
CA ALA A 192 17.99 -0.70 17.19
C ALA A 192 16.49 -0.81 16.82
N ARG A 193 15.67 0.21 17.13
CA ARG A 193 14.19 0.20 16.98
C ARG A 193 13.63 1.34 16.13
N GLU A 194 14.50 2.15 15.53
CA GLU A 194 14.11 3.37 14.85
C GLU A 194 14.99 3.65 13.64
N ALA A 195 14.35 4.13 12.57
CA ALA A 195 15.01 4.66 11.40
C ALA A 195 14.44 6.03 11.04
N VAL A 196 15.26 6.85 10.39
CA VAL A 196 14.87 8.16 9.87
C VAL A 196 15.12 8.17 8.36
N LEU A 197 14.09 8.60 7.64
CA LEU A 197 14.08 8.79 6.20
C LEU A 197 14.11 10.29 5.91
N ARG A 198 14.91 10.74 4.95
CA ARG A 198 15.04 12.16 4.60
C ARG A 198 15.17 12.34 3.09
N SER A 199 14.56 13.39 2.57
CA SER A 199 14.81 13.90 1.22
C SER A 199 14.51 15.40 1.20
N GLY A 200 15.53 16.22 0.94
CA GLY A 200 15.41 17.68 1.03
C GLY A 200 14.96 18.14 2.44
N PRO A 201 13.93 19.00 2.56
CA PRO A 201 13.45 19.49 3.86
C PRO A 201 12.53 18.51 4.59
N VAL A 202 11.98 17.50 3.89
CA VAL A 202 11.02 16.56 4.46
C VAL A 202 11.75 15.38 5.11
N SER A 203 11.26 14.96 6.27
CA SER A 203 11.76 13.76 6.94
C SER A 203 10.63 12.91 7.50
N ALA A 204 10.89 11.63 7.69
CA ALA A 204 9.95 10.71 8.31
C ALA A 204 10.67 9.80 9.30
N ARG A 205 10.06 9.56 10.45
CA ARG A 205 10.58 8.74 11.55
C ARG A 205 9.81 7.44 11.60
N VAL A 206 10.49 6.33 11.38
CA VAL A 206 9.93 4.98 11.45
C VAL A 206 10.27 4.37 12.81
N THR A 207 9.26 3.90 13.52
CA THR A 207 9.41 3.19 14.80
C THR A 207 8.70 1.86 14.78
N ALA A 208 9.31 0.86 15.40
CA ALA A 208 8.75 -0.48 15.51
C ALA A 208 9.12 -1.07 16.87
N GLU A 209 8.14 -1.20 17.75
CA GLU A 209 8.39 -1.73 19.09
C GLU A 209 8.67 -3.23 19.03
N GLY A 210 9.78 -3.66 19.65
CA GLY A 210 10.17 -5.06 19.70
C GLY A 210 10.76 -5.60 18.39
N ALA A 211 10.88 -4.77 17.35
CA ALA A 211 11.57 -5.14 16.12
C ALA A 211 13.06 -4.86 16.23
N ASP A 212 13.85 -5.68 15.55
CA ASP A 212 15.18 -5.29 15.08
C ASP A 212 15.02 -4.48 13.78
N VAL A 213 15.59 -3.27 13.76
CA VAL A 213 15.49 -2.34 12.64
C VAL A 213 16.82 -2.25 11.90
N GLU A 214 16.81 -2.66 10.64
CA GLU A 214 17.95 -2.60 9.73
C GLU A 214 17.65 -1.69 8.55
N VAL A 215 18.69 -1.00 8.06
CA VAL A 215 18.57 -0.09 6.91
C VAL A 215 19.59 -0.49 5.86
N THR A 216 19.11 -0.73 4.64
CA THR A 216 19.95 -0.98 3.46
C THR A 216 19.50 -0.04 2.35
N GLU A 217 20.40 0.85 1.93
CA GLU A 217 20.10 1.91 0.96
C GLU A 217 18.89 2.77 1.41
N GLU A 218 17.81 2.78 0.64
CA GLU A 218 16.55 3.51 0.89
C GLU A 218 15.49 2.63 1.58
N THR A 219 15.85 1.41 1.98
CA THR A 219 14.93 0.39 2.50
C THR A 219 15.17 0.16 3.99
N VAL A 220 14.09 0.14 4.76
CA VAL A 220 14.05 -0.19 6.20
C VAL A 220 13.38 -1.54 6.37
N PHE A 221 14.06 -2.47 7.02
CA PHE A 221 13.54 -3.77 7.40
C PHE A 221 13.23 -3.78 8.89
N LEU A 222 11.99 -4.14 9.21
CA LEU A 222 11.52 -4.32 10.59
C LEU A 222 11.32 -5.82 10.80
N ARG A 223 12.09 -6.44 11.69
CA ARG A 223 12.03 -7.88 11.94
C ARG A 223 11.69 -8.19 13.39
N TRP A 224 10.67 -9.02 13.59
CA TRP A 224 10.32 -9.57 14.90
C TRP A 224 10.54 -11.09 14.89
N GLU A 225 11.34 -11.58 15.82
CA GLU A 225 11.38 -13.01 16.19
C GLU A 225 10.30 -13.24 17.28
N ILE A 226 9.31 -14.08 17.00
CA ILE A 226 8.12 -14.22 17.86
C ILE A 226 7.82 -15.67 18.21
N GLU A 227 7.15 -15.83 19.36
CA GLU A 227 6.46 -17.06 19.75
C GLU A 227 5.00 -16.71 20.03
N VAL A 228 4.06 -17.41 19.37
CA VAL A 228 2.63 -17.32 19.66
C VAL A 228 2.17 -18.63 20.29
N PRO A 229 1.78 -18.66 21.58
CA PRO A 229 1.31 -19.88 22.24
C PRO A 229 0.12 -20.52 21.52
N ALA A 230 -0.14 -21.79 21.84
CA ALA A 230 -1.31 -22.49 21.34
C ALA A 230 -2.60 -21.76 21.74
N HIS A 231 -3.53 -21.60 20.80
CA HIS A 231 -4.82 -20.93 21.01
C HIS A 231 -4.72 -19.47 21.49
N ASP A 232 -3.63 -18.79 21.15
CA ASP A 232 -3.35 -17.42 21.58
C ASP A 232 -3.07 -16.50 20.37
N GLU A 233 -2.85 -15.22 20.65
CA GLU A 233 -2.49 -14.22 19.65
C GLU A 233 -1.39 -13.28 20.13
N LEU A 234 -0.66 -12.75 19.16
CA LEU A 234 0.36 -11.72 19.39
C LEU A 234 0.09 -10.54 18.47
N ALA A 235 0.27 -9.33 19.00
CA ALA A 235 0.15 -8.10 18.25
C ALA A 235 1.48 -7.36 18.16
N LEU A 236 1.82 -6.95 16.94
CA LEU A 236 3.00 -6.18 16.60
C LEU A 236 2.57 -4.83 16.02
N THR A 237 3.39 -3.80 16.19
CA THR A 237 3.06 -2.47 15.69
C THR A 237 4.28 -1.76 15.13
N TRP A 238 4.07 -1.05 14.03
CA TRP A 238 5.02 -0.08 13.50
C TRP A 238 4.31 1.21 13.09
N ARG A 239 5.07 2.31 13.04
CA ARG A 239 4.57 3.63 12.65
C ARG A 239 5.62 4.42 11.88
N VAL A 240 5.16 5.20 10.91
CA VAL A 240 5.90 6.30 10.30
C VAL A 240 5.25 7.64 10.64
N GLU A 241 6.05 8.61 11.10
CA GLU A 241 5.63 9.98 11.41
C GLU A 241 6.41 10.96 10.55
N VAL A 242 5.71 11.84 9.83
CA VAL A 242 6.28 12.79 8.88
C VAL A 242 6.48 14.14 9.54
N PHE A 243 7.64 14.74 9.30
CA PHE A 243 7.93 16.13 9.59
C PHE A 243 8.21 16.86 8.27
N ASP A 244 7.28 17.72 7.88
CA ASP A 244 7.35 18.58 6.70
C ASP A 244 7.31 20.06 7.13
N PRO A 245 8.47 20.73 7.25
CA PRO A 245 8.51 22.15 7.62
C PRO A 245 8.07 23.06 6.46
N THR A 246 7.81 22.52 5.28
CA THR A 246 7.36 23.27 4.09
C THR A 246 5.85 23.17 3.86
N ALA A 247 5.14 22.41 4.70
CA ALA A 247 3.70 22.25 4.61
C ALA A 247 2.99 23.61 4.74
N VAL A 248 2.12 23.90 3.77
CA VAL A 248 1.23 25.09 3.79
C VAL A 248 -0.15 24.79 4.36
N VAL A 249 -0.46 23.50 4.51
CA VAL A 249 -1.72 22.97 5.04
C VAL A 249 -1.46 22.03 6.21
N ALA A 250 -2.43 21.95 7.11
CA ALA A 250 -2.43 21.05 8.25
C ALA A 250 -3.75 20.29 8.34
N GLY A 251 -3.74 19.19 9.11
CA GLY A 251 -4.98 18.51 9.47
C GLY A 251 -5.78 19.36 10.45
N ALA A 252 -7.08 19.45 10.26
CA ALA A 252 -7.96 20.18 11.18
C ALA A 252 -8.55 19.24 12.23
N ALA A 253 -8.82 19.77 13.43
CA ALA A 253 -9.50 19.00 14.46
C ALA A 253 -10.91 18.53 13.99
N PRO A 254 -11.38 17.37 14.45
CA PRO A 254 -12.73 16.90 14.16
C PRO A 254 -13.79 17.94 14.55
N SER A 255 -14.82 18.12 13.72
CA SER A 255 -15.94 19.01 14.08
C SER A 255 -16.84 18.35 15.11
N GLU A 256 -16.96 18.98 16.28
CA GLU A 256 -17.92 18.56 17.31
C GLU A 256 -19.36 18.59 16.80
N ASN A 257 -19.72 19.59 15.99
CA ASN A 257 -21.05 19.72 15.39
C ASN A 257 -21.39 18.54 14.48
N TRP A 258 -20.43 18.05 13.70
CA TRP A 258 -20.60 16.90 12.82
C TRP A 258 -20.60 15.60 13.62
N SER A 259 -19.73 15.48 14.62
CA SER A 259 -19.71 14.35 15.56
C SER A 259 -20.99 14.23 16.37
N ALA A 260 -21.68 15.35 16.63
CA ALA A 260 -22.97 15.40 17.29
C ALA A 260 -24.17 15.23 16.33
N PHE A 261 -23.96 15.31 15.02
CA PHE A 261 -25.03 15.19 14.05
C PHE A 261 -25.68 13.81 14.11
N ARG A 262 -26.99 13.78 14.33
CA ARG A 262 -27.78 12.56 14.34
C ARG A 262 -28.98 12.77 13.44
N ALA A 263 -29.23 11.83 12.53
CA ALA A 263 -30.47 11.74 11.79
C ALA A 263 -31.10 10.37 12.07
N THR A 264 -32.37 10.37 12.44
CA THR A 264 -33.14 9.14 12.64
C THR A 264 -33.84 8.75 11.35
N THR A 265 -33.64 7.50 10.93
CA THR A 265 -34.30 6.91 9.76
C THR A 265 -34.75 5.50 10.13
N GLY A 266 -35.85 5.04 9.51
CA GLY A 266 -36.27 3.64 9.59
C GLY A 266 -35.45 2.69 8.72
N ASP A 267 -34.55 3.20 7.89
CA ASP A 267 -33.68 2.40 7.00
C ASP A 267 -32.24 2.35 7.55
N SER A 268 -31.82 1.16 7.98
CA SER A 268 -30.48 0.91 8.51
C SER A 268 -29.36 1.17 7.50
N ARG A 269 -29.61 1.01 6.21
CA ARG A 269 -28.61 1.27 5.15
C ARG A 269 -28.33 2.76 5.04
N LEU A 270 -29.39 3.57 5.11
CA LEU A 270 -29.25 5.03 5.07
C LEU A 270 -28.53 5.54 6.33
N ALA A 271 -28.82 4.94 7.50
CA ALA A 271 -28.10 5.26 8.73
C ALA A 271 -26.59 4.95 8.61
N SER A 272 -26.23 3.77 8.12
CA SER A 272 -24.84 3.38 7.90
C SER A 272 -24.14 4.25 6.85
N TRP A 273 -24.82 4.55 5.74
CA TRP A 273 -24.30 5.43 4.69
C TRP A 273 -24.03 6.84 5.24
N LEU A 274 -24.96 7.41 6.01
CA LEU A 274 -24.79 8.73 6.59
C LEU A 274 -23.64 8.76 7.60
N GLY A 275 -23.52 7.73 8.44
CA GLY A 275 -22.41 7.61 9.38
C GLY A 275 -21.06 7.59 8.64
N ARG A 276 -20.95 6.81 7.55
CA ARG A 276 -19.77 6.80 6.70
C ARG A 276 -19.53 8.17 6.05
N ALA A 277 -20.53 8.79 5.44
CA ALA A 277 -20.39 10.08 4.77
C ALA A 277 -19.91 11.18 5.73
N VAL A 278 -20.42 11.22 6.96
CA VAL A 278 -19.94 12.16 7.98
C VAL A 278 -18.50 11.84 8.38
N GLY A 279 -18.15 10.57 8.57
CA GLY A 279 -16.78 10.14 8.86
C GLY A 279 -15.79 10.52 7.76
N ASP A 280 -16.15 10.29 6.50
CA ASP A 280 -15.35 10.65 5.33
C ASP A 280 -15.14 12.17 5.25
N LEU A 281 -16.20 12.96 5.48
CA LEU A 281 -16.10 14.42 5.54
C LEU A 281 -15.19 14.87 6.69
N GLN A 282 -15.25 14.23 7.86
CA GLN A 282 -14.35 14.54 8.98
C GLN A 282 -12.89 14.30 8.60
N ALA A 283 -12.60 13.19 7.91
CA ALA A 283 -11.26 12.82 7.49
C ALA A 283 -10.68 13.76 6.41
N LEU A 284 -11.53 14.48 5.67
CA LEU A 284 -11.13 15.45 4.65
C LEU A 284 -10.90 16.87 5.21
N ARG A 285 -11.11 17.11 6.50
CA ARG A 285 -10.96 18.45 7.10
C ARG A 285 -9.51 18.89 7.15
N MET A 286 -9.24 20.10 6.67
CA MET A 286 -7.92 20.71 6.64
C MET A 286 -8.02 22.20 6.99
N SER A 287 -6.89 22.79 7.34
CA SER A 287 -6.71 24.24 7.43
C SER A 287 -5.39 24.62 6.77
N THR A 288 -5.15 25.92 6.56
CA THR A 288 -3.78 26.37 6.29
C THR A 288 -2.98 26.39 7.60
N VAL A 289 -1.66 26.32 7.49
CA VAL A 289 -0.78 26.48 8.67
C VAL A 289 -0.87 27.90 9.23
N GLU A 290 -1.06 28.90 8.37
CA GLU A 290 -1.17 30.32 8.75
C GLU A 290 -2.51 30.68 9.42
N HIS A 291 -3.61 30.02 9.01
CA HIS A 291 -4.97 30.26 9.51
C HIS A 291 -5.62 28.95 9.97
N PRO A 292 -5.22 28.41 11.14
CA PRO A 292 -5.70 27.12 11.63
C PRO A 292 -7.21 27.07 11.94
N ASP A 293 -7.82 28.23 12.19
CA ASP A 293 -9.26 28.34 12.48
C ASP A 293 -10.13 28.36 11.20
N GLU A 294 -9.52 28.57 10.02
CA GLU A 294 -10.21 28.61 8.73
C GLU A 294 -10.25 27.21 8.10
N VAL A 295 -11.10 26.35 8.68
CA VAL A 295 -11.24 24.96 8.23
C VAL A 295 -11.98 24.86 6.90
N PHE A 296 -11.42 24.10 5.97
CA PHE A 296 -12.03 23.71 4.70
C PHE A 296 -11.98 22.19 4.51
N LEU A 297 -12.62 21.70 3.45
CA LEU A 297 -12.58 20.29 3.06
C LEU A 297 -11.64 20.10 1.88
N ALA A 298 -10.75 19.13 1.98
CA ALA A 298 -9.93 18.68 0.88
C ALA A 298 -10.79 18.24 -0.30
N ALA A 299 -10.51 18.78 -1.48
CA ALA A 299 -11.13 18.37 -2.72
C ALA A 299 -10.05 17.97 -3.74
N GLY A 300 -10.40 17.06 -4.66
CA GLY A 300 -9.52 16.58 -5.73
C GLY A 300 -8.64 15.38 -5.39
N ALA A 301 -8.92 14.69 -4.28
CA ALA A 301 -8.22 13.49 -3.86
C ALA A 301 -8.17 12.42 -4.98
N PRO A 302 -7.06 11.68 -5.15
CA PRO A 302 -5.80 11.83 -4.41
C PRO A 302 -4.86 12.92 -4.93
N TRP A 303 -5.14 13.48 -6.12
CA TRP A 303 -4.17 14.30 -6.86
C TRP A 303 -3.99 15.70 -6.31
N PHE A 304 -4.98 16.17 -5.56
CA PHE A 304 -4.98 17.46 -4.91
C PHE A 304 -5.70 17.36 -3.59
N PHE A 305 -5.15 17.97 -2.54
CA PHE A 305 -5.82 18.20 -1.26
C PHE A 305 -5.88 19.72 -1.05
N THR A 306 -6.75 20.38 -1.82
CA THR A 306 -6.84 21.85 -1.88
C THR A 306 -8.30 22.32 -1.91
N LEU A 307 -8.48 23.64 -1.83
CA LEU A 307 -9.77 24.30 -2.06
C LEU A 307 -9.96 24.51 -3.56
N PHE A 308 -11.03 23.96 -4.13
CA PHE A 308 -11.48 24.28 -5.49
C PHE A 308 -12.62 25.29 -5.40
N GLY A 309 -12.43 26.50 -5.93
CA GLY A 309 -13.41 27.58 -5.88
C GLY A 309 -12.88 28.88 -6.46
#